data_AF-A0A844KMC6-F1
#
_entry.id   AF-A0A844KMC6-F1
#
_cell.length_a   1.000
_cell.length_b   1.000
_cell.length_c   1.000
_cell.angle_alpha   90.00
_cell.angle_beta   90.00
_cell.angle_gamma   90.00
#
_symmetry.space_group_name_H-M   'P 1'
#
loop_
_entity.id
_entity.type
_entity.pdbx_description
1 polymer ?
#
loop_
_entity_poly.entity_id
_entity_poly.type
_entity_poly.pdbx_seq_one_letter_code
_entity_poly.pdbx_strand_id
1 'polypeptide(L)' 'MKTVKIINPVQAGFYFENGLKPLDIYFSRGKWVWEFDKDESNPLFTRWLNNENKMKY' A
#
# COMPACT_ATOMS: atom_id res chain seq x y z
N MET A 1 -17.87 1.40 -0.07
CA MET A 1 -16.48 0.92 0.11
C MET A 1 -15.70 1.28 -1.14
N LYS A 2 -14.63 2.08 -1.00
CA LYS A 2 -13.72 2.40 -2.11
C LYS A 2 -12.41 1.66 -1.82
N THR A 3 -11.88 0.94 -2.79
CA THR A 3 -10.62 0.22 -2.64
C THR A 3 -9.51 0.88 -3.46
N VAL A 4 -8.28 0.68 -3.03
CA VAL A 4 -7.08 1.06 -3.78
C VAL A 4 -6.24 -0.18 -4.05
N LYS A 5 -5.68 -0.26 -5.26
CA LYS A 5 -4.80 -1.35 -5.69
C LYS A 5 -3.36 -0.87 -5.60
N ILE A 6 -2.59 -1.48 -4.71
CA ILE A 6 -1.16 -1.25 -4.57
C ILE A 6 -0.42 -2.38 -5.31
N ILE A 7 0.52 -2.00 -6.17
CA ILE A 7 1.41 -2.95 -6.86
C ILE A 7 2.87 -2.84 -6.40
N ASN A 8 3.20 -1.77 -5.68
CA ASN A 8 4.53 -1.58 -5.11
C ASN A 8 4.65 -2.43 -3.84
N PRO A 9 5.47 -3.49 -3.83
CA PRO A 9 5.62 -4.37 -2.68
C PRO A 9 6.20 -3.63 -1.46
N VAL A 10 6.99 -2.57 -1.66
CA VAL A 10 7.55 -1.80 -0.55
C VAL A 10 6.46 -0.98 0.15
N GLN A 11 5.56 -0.35 -0.62
CA GLN A 11 4.42 0.36 -0.07
C GLN A 11 3.45 -0.60 0.63
N ALA A 12 3.18 -1.76 0.04
CA ALA A 12 2.35 -2.80 0.67
C ALA A 12 2.98 -3.27 1.99
N GLY A 13 4.29 -3.55 2.00
CA GLY A 13 5.06 -3.88 3.20
C GLY A 13 4.93 -2.83 4.30
N PHE A 14 5.10 -1.55 3.96
CA PHE A 14 4.90 -0.44 4.90
C PHE A 14 3.49 -0.41 5.50
N TYR A 15 2.46 -0.77 4.73
CA TYR A 15 1.08 -0.85 5.26
C TYR A 15 0.92 -2.00 6.25
N PHE A 16 1.47 -3.17 5.96
CA PHE A 16 1.47 -4.31 6.89
C PHE A 16 2.21 -3.99 8.20
N GLU A 17 3.38 -3.35 8.13
CA GLU A 17 4.16 -2.96 9.30
C GLU A 17 3.42 -1.96 10.20
N ASN A 18 2.51 -1.18 9.63
CA ASN A 18 1.64 -0.25 10.36
C ASN A 18 0.28 -0.86 10.72
N GLY A 19 0.12 -2.18 10.60
CA GLY A 19 -1.06 -2.93 11.04
C GLY A 19 -2.24 -2.90 10.07
N LEU A 20 -2.10 -2.31 8.88
CA LEU A 20 -3.15 -2.31 7.88
C LEU A 20 -3.18 -3.66 7.16
N LYS A 21 -4.35 -4.30 7.15
CA LYS A 21 -4.56 -5.57 6.45
C LYS A 21 -5.18 -5.31 5.07
N PRO A 22 -4.73 -6.00 4.03
CA PRO A 22 -5.37 -5.96 2.73
C PRO A 22 -6.73 -6.65 2.81
N LEU A 23 -7.66 -6.14 2.02
CA LEU A 23 -8.93 -6.77 1.72
C LEU A 23 -8.74 -8.00 0.84
N ASP A 24 -7.78 -7.94 -0.10
CA ASP A 24 -7.43 -9.05 -0.97
C ASP A 24 -5.98 -8.96 -1.45
N ILE A 25 -5.39 -10.11 -1.78
CA ILE A 25 -4.06 -10.23 -2.38
C ILE A 25 -4.14 -11.23 -3.53
N TYR A 26 -3.89 -10.77 -4.75
CA TYR A 26 -3.98 -11.63 -5.93
C TYR A 26 -2.89 -11.33 -6.95
N PHE A 27 -2.60 -12.33 -7.78
CA PHE A 27 -1.67 -12.19 -8.88
C PHE A 27 -2.43 -11.90 -10.17
N SER A 28 -2.17 -10.77 -10.81
CA SER A 28 -2.84 -10.37 -12.05
C SER A 28 -1.85 -9.70 -13.00
N ARG A 29 -1.95 -10.05 -14.29
CA ARG A 29 -1.12 -9.48 -15.36
C ARG A 29 0.39 -9.50 -15.03
N GLY A 30 0.85 -10.59 -14.42
CA GLY A 30 2.27 -10.77 -14.07
C GLY A 30 2.74 -9.99 -12.84
N LYS A 31 1.82 -9.42 -12.04
CA LYS A 31 2.16 -8.63 -10.84
C LYS A 31 1.30 -9.04 -9.65
N TRP A 32 1.89 -8.96 -8.46
CA TRP A 32 1.11 -8.99 -7.22
C TRP A 32 0.34 -7.68 -7.05
N VAL A 33 -0.92 -7.81 -6.69
CA VAL A 33 -1.82 -6.70 -6.40
C VAL A 33 -2.35 -6.88 -4.98
N TRP A 34 -2.16 -5.87 -4.15
CA TRP A 34 -2.73 -5.78 -2.82
C TRP A 34 -3.86 -4.77 -2.84
N GLU A 35 -5.07 -5.20 -2.50
CA GLU A 35 -6.23 -4.33 -2.36
C GLU A 35 -6.42 -3.91 -0.91
N PHE A 36 -6.56 -2.61 -0.69
CA PHE A 36 -6.80 -2.03 0.63
C PHE A 36 -8.06 -1.16 0.62
N ASP A 37 -8.67 -1.00 1.79
CA ASP A 37 -9.69 0.03 1.96
C ASP A 37 -9.04 1.42 1.79
N LYS A 38 -9.69 2.28 1.00
CA LYS A 38 -9.15 3.60 0.66
C LYS A 38 -9.09 4.52 1.88
N ASP A 39 -10.09 4.47 2.75
CA ASP A 39 -10.21 5.39 3.87
C ASP A 39 -9.22 4.99 4.98
N GLU A 40 -9.03 3.68 5.21
CA GLU A 40 -8.03 3.17 6.15
C GLU A 40 -6.59 3.35 5.66
N SER A 41 -6.35 3.23 4.35
CA SER A 41 -5.00 3.37 3.77
C SER A 41 -4.54 4.83 3.61
N ASN A 42 -5.46 5.79 3.55
CA ASN A 42 -5.14 7.19 3.23
C ASN A 42 -4.13 7.84 4.22
N PRO A 43 -4.24 7.67 5.55
CA PRO A 43 -3.25 8.21 6.49
C PRO A 43 -1.85 7.61 6.29
N LEU A 44 -1.77 6.32 5.97
CA LEU A 44 -0.51 5.64 5.69
C LEU A 44 0.06 6.06 4.35
N PHE A 45 -0.79 6.34 3.35
CA PHE A 45 -0.35 6.88 2.07
C PHE A 45 0.35 8.25 2.23
N THR A 46 -0.22 9.16 3.02
CA THR A 46 0.45 10.45 3.32
C THR A 46 1.80 10.24 4.01
N ARG A 47 1.88 9.31 4.98
CA ARG A 47 3.16 8.98 5.66
C ARG A 47 4.17 8.35 4.71
N TRP A 48 3.72 7.48 3.81
CA TRP A 48 4.54 6.84 2.79
C TRP A 48 5.19 7.88 1.85
N LEU A 49 4.40 8.81 1.32
CA LEU A 49 4.91 9.90 0.46
C LEU A 49 5.95 10.78 1.18
N ASN A 50 5.75 11.03 2.48
CA ASN A 50 6.70 11.80 3.29
C ASN A 50 8.01 11.04 3.56
N ASN A 51 7.97 9.70 3.56
CA ASN A 51 9.15 8.84 3.71
C ASN A 51 9.91 8.63 2.39
N GLU A 52 9.23 8.56 1.23
CA GLU A 52 9.89 8.43 -0.08
C GLU A 52 10.83 9.62 -0.40
N ASN A 53 10.56 10.81 0.14
CA ASN A 53 11.50 11.94 0.03
C ASN A 53 12.77 11.82 0.88
N LYS A 54 12.86 10.82 1.77
CA LYS A 54 14.06 10.56 2.60
C LYS A 54 14.95 9.41 2.08
N MET A 55 14.50 8.67 1.07
CA MET A 55 15.29 7.62 0.41
C MET A 55 15.89 8.06 -0.94
N LYS A 56 16.08 9.38 -1.15
CA LYS A 56 16.98 9.88 -2.18
C LYS A 56 18.40 9.93 -1.60
N TYR A 57 19.12 8.83 -1.73
CA TYR A 57 20.59 8.81 -1.70
C TYR A 57 21.11 8.99 -3.12
#